data_AF-A0A956XRE9-F1
#
_entry.id   AF-A0A956XRE9-F1
#
_cell.length_a   1.000
_cell.length_b   1.000
_cell.length_c   1.000
_cell.angle_alpha   90.00
_cell.angle_beta   90.00
_cell.angle_gamma   90.00
#
_symmetry.space_group_name_H-M   'P 1'
#
loop_
_entity.id
_entity.type
_entity.pdbx_description
1 polymer ?
#
loop_
_entity_poly.entity_id
_entity_poly.type
_entity_poly.pdbx_seq_one_letter_code
_entity_poly.pdbx_strand_id
1 'polypeptide(L)'
;CGPDDTLPASIYVQRFGALFQPIWTFIKTSAAVLVPTLFVIYGISTFKMPTEGTLFGTIADTFGLQPNVRGRHFDTASYDVVGYANIGHFTTQADIEAGNQIVELIRATDGPVISEDASFVLAAGHPVITNPTQLRNLSLNNTDENPIWDGTELIHMVENKQVALIILRASFFPTPFLEAVLENYSPDEAIEMNGFTYQFWRPKPD
;
A
#
# COMPACT_ATOMS: atom_id res chain seq x y z
N CYS A 1 -23.08 -2.48 51.81
CA CYS A 1 -22.45 -1.36 51.08
C CYS A 1 -23.47 -0.24 51.03
N GLY A 2 -23.37 0.71 51.98
CA GLY A 2 -24.29 1.83 52.06
C GLY A 2 -23.95 2.90 51.01
N PRO A 3 -24.86 3.84 50.72
CA PRO A 3 -24.69 4.86 49.69
C PRO A 3 -23.64 5.95 49.99
N ASP A 4 -22.90 5.85 51.10
CA ASP A 4 -22.05 6.93 51.65
C ASP A 4 -20.55 6.59 51.80
N ASP A 5 -20.03 5.58 51.10
CA ASP A 5 -18.58 5.28 51.11
C ASP A 5 -17.80 6.19 50.13
N THR A 6 -17.83 7.51 50.35
CA THR A 6 -16.88 8.42 49.69
C THR A 6 -15.60 8.52 50.53
N LEU A 7 -14.47 8.10 49.97
CA LEU A 7 -13.16 8.25 50.62
C LEU A 7 -12.91 9.73 51.00
N PRO A 8 -12.33 10.01 52.20
CA PRO A 8 -12.09 11.37 52.64
C PRO A 8 -11.14 12.09 51.68
N ALA A 9 -11.52 13.31 51.27
CA ALA A 9 -10.69 14.13 50.39
C ALA A 9 -9.34 14.45 51.05
N SER A 10 -8.25 14.38 50.28
CA SER A 10 -6.90 14.63 50.80
C SER A 10 -6.77 16.05 51.37
N ILE A 11 -5.85 16.24 52.33
CA ILE A 11 -5.60 17.55 52.97
C ILE A 11 -5.26 18.66 51.95
N TYR A 12 -4.69 18.29 50.80
CA TYR A 12 -4.40 19.20 49.71
C TYR A 12 -5.66 19.66 48.96
N VAL A 13 -6.62 18.75 48.73
CA VAL A 13 -7.92 19.08 48.12
C VAL A 13 -8.74 19.97 49.07
N GLN A 14 -8.68 19.73 50.38
CA GLN A 14 -9.39 20.55 51.36
C GLN A 14 -8.80 21.97 51.49
N ARG A 15 -7.46 22.11 51.46
CA ARG A 15 -6.78 23.41 51.63
C ARG A 15 -6.64 24.23 50.36
N PHE A 16 -6.41 23.58 49.22
CA PHE A 16 -6.11 24.26 47.96
C PHE A 16 -7.11 23.93 46.85
N GLY A 17 -7.99 22.94 47.04
CA GLY A 17 -8.96 22.53 46.04
C GLY A 17 -9.84 23.69 45.58
N ALA A 18 -10.37 24.50 46.49
CA ALA A 18 -11.18 25.68 46.12
C ALA A 18 -10.41 26.70 45.25
N LEU A 19 -9.08 26.80 45.41
CA LEU A 19 -8.22 27.67 44.60
C LEU A 19 -8.02 27.14 43.18
N PHE A 20 -7.94 25.81 43.01
CA PHE A 20 -7.69 25.15 41.73
C PHE A 20 -8.96 24.65 41.02
N GLN A 21 -10.10 24.53 41.71
CA GLN A 21 -11.39 24.16 41.14
C GLN A 21 -11.81 25.05 39.95
N PRO A 22 -11.72 26.39 40.00
CA PRO A 22 -12.09 27.21 38.84
C PRO A 22 -11.17 26.97 37.65
N ILE A 23 -9.86 26.80 37.88
CA ILE A 23 -8.87 26.49 36.85
C ILE A 23 -9.13 25.12 36.24
N TRP A 24 -9.41 24.11 37.08
CA TRP A 24 -9.69 22.74 36.64
C TRP A 24 -11.01 22.64 35.87
N THR A 25 -12.05 23.35 36.31
CA THR A 25 -13.34 23.44 35.61
C THR A 25 -13.18 24.14 34.26
N PHE A 26 -12.38 25.21 34.22
CA PHE A 26 -12.04 25.89 32.98
C PHE A 26 -11.26 24.99 32.02
N ILE A 27 -10.25 24.25 32.50
CA ILE A 27 -9.49 23.29 31.68
C ILE A 27 -10.40 22.20 31.12
N LYS A 28 -11.27 21.60 31.95
CA LYS A 28 -12.22 20.58 31.51
C LYS A 28 -13.18 21.09 30.44
N THR A 29 -13.77 22.26 30.67
CA THR A 29 -14.72 22.87 29.74
C THR A 29 -14.03 23.26 28.44
N SER A 30 -12.82 23.81 28.54
CA SER A 30 -11.99 24.16 27.37
C SER A 30 -11.59 22.92 26.59
N ALA A 31 -11.15 21.85 27.26
CA ALA A 31 -10.78 20.59 26.62
C ALA A 31 -11.97 19.93 25.92
N ALA A 32 -13.17 19.99 26.52
CA ALA A 32 -14.39 19.46 25.92
C ALA A 32 -14.77 20.13 24.58
N VAL A 33 -14.30 21.36 24.33
CA VAL A 33 -14.49 22.06 23.06
C VAL A 33 -13.25 21.94 22.16
N LEU A 34 -12.07 22.17 22.72
CA LEU A 34 -10.82 22.25 21.99
C LEU A 34 -10.43 20.90 21.40
N VAL A 35 -10.60 19.79 22.13
CA VAL A 35 -10.24 18.46 21.63
C VAL A 35 -11.11 18.07 20.43
N PRO A 36 -12.46 18.08 20.48
CA PRO A 36 -13.28 17.79 19.30
C PRO A 36 -12.98 18.73 18.12
N THR A 37 -12.75 20.01 18.40
CA THR A 37 -12.39 20.99 17.36
C THR A 37 -11.08 20.62 16.66
N LEU A 38 -10.04 20.26 17.41
CA LEU A 38 -8.78 19.80 16.85
C LEU A 38 -8.96 18.51 16.04
N PHE A 39 -9.81 17.59 16.49
CA PHE A 39 -10.13 16.37 15.73
C PHE A 39 -10.86 16.68 14.41
N VAL A 40 -11.78 17.64 14.39
CA VAL A 40 -12.46 18.08 13.16
C VAL A 40 -11.46 18.75 12.21
N ILE A 41 -10.62 19.66 12.71
CA ILE A 41 -9.57 20.32 11.91
C ILE A 41 -8.62 19.26 11.34
N TYR A 42 -8.18 18.31 12.16
CA TYR A 42 -7.32 17.22 11.71
C TYR A 42 -8.00 16.36 10.64
N GLY A 43 -9.26 15.98 10.84
CA GLY A 43 -10.06 15.24 9.88
C GLY A 43 -10.18 15.97 8.53
N ILE A 44 -10.42 17.28 8.53
CA ILE A 44 -10.46 18.09 7.31
C ILE A 44 -9.06 18.13 6.65
N SER A 45 -8.01 18.34 7.43
CA SER A 45 -6.62 18.43 6.94
C SER A 45 -6.09 17.12 6.33
N THR A 46 -6.72 16.00 6.65
CA THR A 46 -6.35 14.66 6.17
C THR A 46 -7.41 14.03 5.27
N PHE A 47 -8.47 14.77 4.96
CA PHE A 47 -9.62 14.29 4.20
C PHE A 47 -9.22 13.85 2.79
N LYS A 48 -9.65 12.65 2.43
CA LYS A 48 -9.41 12.01 1.14
C LYS A 48 -10.67 11.31 0.71
N MET A 49 -11.05 11.48 -0.54
CA MET A 49 -12.20 10.74 -1.08
C MET A 49 -12.13 10.57 -2.60
N PRO A 50 -12.72 9.50 -3.13
CA PRO A 50 -13.05 9.40 -4.56
C PRO A 50 -13.93 10.58 -4.98
N THR A 51 -13.80 11.05 -6.21
CA THR A 51 -14.63 12.14 -6.76
C THR A 51 -15.72 11.65 -7.71
N GLU A 52 -15.80 10.33 -7.91
CA GLU A 52 -16.76 9.68 -8.81
C GLU A 52 -17.45 8.49 -8.13
N GLY A 53 -18.47 7.94 -8.80
CA GLY A 53 -19.29 6.83 -8.32
C GLY A 53 -20.61 7.28 -7.70
N THR A 54 -21.53 6.34 -7.48
CA THR A 54 -22.93 6.62 -7.09
C THR A 54 -23.07 7.33 -5.75
N LEU A 55 -22.17 7.09 -4.79
CA LEU A 55 -22.18 7.76 -3.49
C LEU A 55 -21.23 8.96 -3.45
N PHE A 56 -19.97 8.73 -3.81
CA PHE A 56 -18.92 9.74 -3.66
C PHE A 56 -19.01 10.87 -4.69
N GLY A 57 -19.51 10.61 -5.90
CA GLY A 57 -19.74 11.64 -6.91
C GLY A 57 -20.73 12.70 -6.41
N THR A 58 -21.86 12.29 -5.82
CA THR A 58 -22.84 13.23 -5.26
C THR A 58 -22.25 14.08 -4.13
N ILE A 59 -21.42 13.48 -3.26
CA ILE A 59 -20.74 14.21 -2.19
C ILE A 59 -19.73 15.20 -2.81
N ALA A 60 -18.93 14.77 -3.78
CA ALA A 60 -17.97 15.63 -4.46
C ALA A 60 -18.66 16.84 -5.12
N ASP A 61 -19.76 16.61 -5.85
CA ASP A 61 -20.55 17.66 -6.49
C ASP A 61 -21.14 18.63 -5.45
N THR A 62 -21.69 18.10 -4.35
CA THR A 62 -22.30 18.91 -3.28
C THR A 62 -21.28 19.84 -2.63
N PHE A 63 -20.05 19.37 -2.43
CA PHE A 63 -18.98 20.14 -1.79
C PHE A 63 -18.03 20.82 -2.78
N GLY A 64 -18.31 20.73 -4.10
CA GLY A 64 -17.46 21.31 -5.15
C GLY A 64 -16.04 20.73 -5.19
N LEU A 65 -15.86 19.48 -4.73
CA LEU A 65 -14.57 18.82 -4.68
C LEU A 65 -14.22 18.30 -6.07
N GLN A 66 -13.04 18.69 -6.56
CA GLN A 66 -12.51 18.24 -7.85
C GLN A 66 -11.28 17.37 -7.62
N PRO A 67 -11.04 16.34 -8.44
CA PRO A 67 -9.86 15.51 -8.27
C PRO A 67 -8.59 16.37 -8.43
N ASN A 68 -7.72 16.30 -7.43
CA ASN A 68 -6.44 17.02 -7.39
C ASN A 68 -5.24 16.08 -7.25
N VAL A 69 -5.49 14.76 -7.20
CA VAL A 69 -4.49 13.69 -7.27
C VAL A 69 -4.87 12.65 -8.33
N ARG A 70 -3.96 11.72 -8.63
CA ARG A 70 -4.15 10.66 -9.63
C ARG A 70 -5.34 9.77 -9.25
N GLY A 71 -5.95 9.13 -10.25
CA GLY A 71 -6.98 8.13 -10.02
C GLY A 71 -8.37 8.68 -9.64
N ARG A 72 -8.68 9.94 -9.98
CA ARG A 72 -10.01 10.56 -9.75
C ARG A 72 -10.36 10.72 -8.26
N HIS A 73 -9.37 11.08 -7.45
CA HIS A 73 -9.52 11.33 -6.01
C HIS A 73 -9.22 12.79 -5.65
N PHE A 74 -9.85 13.25 -4.58
CA PHE A 74 -9.55 14.48 -3.86
C PHE A 74 -8.71 14.14 -2.62
N ASP A 75 -7.67 14.93 -2.37
CA ASP A 75 -6.86 14.91 -1.15
C ASP A 75 -6.56 16.35 -0.70
N THR A 76 -6.91 16.70 0.54
CA THR A 76 -6.59 18.03 1.11
C THR A 76 -5.09 18.34 1.05
N ALA A 77 -4.22 17.33 1.06
CA ALA A 77 -2.77 17.50 1.02
C ALA A 77 -2.18 17.70 -0.41
N SER A 78 -2.96 17.49 -1.48
CA SER A 78 -2.50 17.59 -2.88
C SER A 78 -1.25 16.73 -3.17
N TYR A 79 -0.60 16.95 -4.33
CA TYR A 79 0.69 16.37 -4.70
C TYR A 79 1.89 16.93 -3.92
N ASP A 80 1.73 18.08 -3.27
CA ASP A 80 2.82 18.84 -2.70
C ASP A 80 3.37 18.24 -1.40
N VAL A 81 2.64 17.28 -0.80
CA VAL A 81 3.05 16.58 0.42
C VAL A 81 3.33 15.12 0.10
N VAL A 82 4.61 14.75 0.15
CA VAL A 82 5.08 13.36 0.05
C VAL A 82 4.53 12.59 1.24
N GLY A 83 3.53 11.72 1.03
CA GLY A 83 2.80 11.14 2.14
C GLY A 83 1.98 9.90 1.83
N TYR A 84 0.88 10.02 1.06
CA TYR A 84 -0.13 8.98 0.77
C TYR A 84 -1.28 9.75 0.06
N ALA A 85 -1.94 9.37 -1.04
CA ALA A 85 -2.19 8.11 -1.72
C ALA A 85 -2.12 8.27 -3.25
N ASN A 86 -1.04 7.80 -3.87
CA ASN A 86 -0.93 7.61 -5.32
C ASN A 86 -1.17 6.14 -5.73
N ILE A 87 -1.66 5.32 -4.79
CA ILE A 87 -1.71 3.86 -4.90
C ILE A 87 -3.17 3.43 -5.01
N GLY A 88 -3.59 3.19 -6.24
CA GLY A 88 -4.87 2.60 -6.60
C GLY A 88 -6.00 3.61 -6.77
N HIS A 89 -6.74 3.49 -7.87
CA HIS A 89 -8.11 4.00 -7.97
C HIS A 89 -9.12 2.88 -7.72
N PHE A 90 -10.40 3.21 -7.63
CA PHE A 90 -11.41 2.16 -7.71
C PHE A 90 -11.23 1.39 -9.01
N THR A 91 -11.25 0.07 -8.89
CA THR A 91 -11.14 -0.84 -10.02
C THR A 91 -12.18 -0.47 -11.07
N THR A 92 -11.68 -0.13 -12.26
CA THR A 92 -12.49 0.14 -13.43
C THR A 92 -12.70 -1.12 -14.24
N GLN A 93 -13.65 -1.07 -15.17
CA GLN A 93 -13.82 -2.13 -16.15
C GLN A 93 -12.54 -2.35 -16.98
N ALA A 94 -11.81 -1.28 -17.31
CA ALA A 94 -10.52 -1.37 -17.99
C ALA A 94 -9.45 -2.10 -17.15
N ASP A 95 -9.41 -1.89 -15.83
CA ASP A 95 -8.50 -2.63 -14.96
C ASP A 95 -8.85 -4.12 -14.90
N ILE A 96 -10.14 -4.46 -14.89
CA ILE A 96 -10.61 -5.85 -14.91
C ILE A 96 -10.19 -6.51 -16.23
N GLU A 97 -10.40 -5.82 -17.35
CA GLU A 97 -10.01 -6.30 -18.68
C GLU A 97 -8.51 -6.49 -18.81
N ALA A 98 -7.72 -5.52 -18.35
CA ALA A 98 -6.25 -5.62 -18.32
C ALA A 98 -5.79 -6.78 -17.42
N GLY A 99 -6.37 -6.92 -16.22
CA GLY A 99 -6.07 -8.04 -15.32
C GLY A 99 -6.39 -9.40 -15.95
N ASN A 100 -7.54 -9.52 -16.61
CA ASN A 100 -7.92 -10.73 -17.33
C ASN A 100 -6.98 -11.02 -18.52
N GLN A 101 -6.54 -9.99 -19.23
CA GLN A 101 -5.55 -10.12 -20.30
C GLN A 101 -4.22 -10.67 -19.79
N ILE A 102 -3.71 -10.14 -18.66
CA ILE A 102 -2.49 -10.65 -18.01
C ILE A 102 -2.65 -12.13 -17.66
N VAL A 103 -3.79 -12.52 -17.06
CA VAL A 103 -4.07 -13.91 -16.69
C VAL A 103 -4.11 -14.84 -17.91
N GLU A 104 -4.72 -14.41 -19.01
CA GLU A 104 -4.78 -15.20 -20.24
C GLU A 104 -3.40 -15.37 -20.89
N LEU A 105 -2.56 -14.33 -20.89
CA LEU A 105 -1.18 -14.42 -21.36
C LEU A 105 -0.35 -15.43 -20.56
N ILE A 106 -0.50 -15.42 -19.23
CA ILE A 106 0.17 -16.41 -18.37
C ILE A 106 -0.34 -17.81 -18.70
N ARG A 107 -1.66 -18.01 -18.79
CA ARG A 107 -2.27 -19.31 -19.10
C ARG A 107 -1.82 -19.87 -20.45
N ALA A 108 -1.57 -19.02 -21.43
CA ALA A 108 -1.07 -19.41 -22.75
C ALA A 108 0.45 -19.67 -22.78
N THR A 109 1.18 -19.35 -21.70
CA THR A 109 2.63 -19.53 -21.65
C THR A 109 2.98 -20.97 -21.31
N ASP A 110 3.71 -21.65 -22.20
CA ASP A 110 4.22 -23.00 -21.95
C ASP A 110 5.53 -22.92 -21.15
N GLY A 111 5.44 -23.12 -19.83
CA GLY A 111 6.58 -23.18 -18.93
C GLY A 111 6.43 -22.39 -17.63
N PRO A 112 7.53 -22.28 -16.84
CA PRO A 112 7.54 -21.57 -15.57
C PRO A 112 7.28 -20.06 -15.76
N VAL A 113 6.44 -19.49 -14.90
CA VAL A 113 6.14 -18.05 -14.87
C VAL A 113 6.49 -17.49 -13.50
N ILE A 114 7.25 -16.40 -13.49
CA ILE A 114 7.57 -15.63 -12.28
C ILE A 114 6.86 -14.29 -12.39
N SER A 115 6.15 -13.88 -11.35
CA SER A 115 5.44 -12.59 -11.32
C SER A 115 5.63 -11.89 -9.99
N GLU A 116 5.79 -10.57 -10.02
CA GLU A 116 5.75 -9.73 -8.81
C GLU A 116 4.41 -9.78 -8.09
N ASP A 117 3.32 -9.93 -8.83
CA ASP A 117 2.01 -10.18 -8.28
C ASP A 117 1.63 -11.65 -8.51
N ALA A 118 1.72 -12.45 -7.45
CA ALA A 118 1.42 -13.88 -7.49
C ALA A 118 -0.06 -14.17 -7.81
N SER A 119 -0.95 -13.18 -7.64
CA SER A 119 -2.39 -13.33 -7.87
C SER A 119 -2.67 -13.72 -9.33
N PHE A 120 -1.92 -13.16 -10.28
CA PHE A 120 -2.09 -13.49 -11.69
C PHE A 120 -1.71 -14.95 -11.98
N VAL A 121 -0.59 -15.42 -11.41
CA VAL A 121 -0.08 -16.78 -11.59
C VAL A 121 -1.07 -17.80 -11.00
N LEU A 122 -1.60 -17.51 -9.80
CA LEU A 122 -2.65 -18.32 -9.17
C LEU A 122 -3.92 -18.38 -10.01
N ALA A 123 -4.40 -17.23 -10.50
CA ALA A 123 -5.61 -17.16 -11.33
C ALA A 123 -5.45 -17.84 -12.69
N ALA A 124 -4.23 -17.88 -13.23
CA ALA A 124 -3.89 -18.59 -14.46
C ALA A 124 -3.76 -20.12 -14.26
N GLY A 125 -3.64 -20.59 -13.01
CA GLY A 125 -3.47 -22.00 -12.68
C GLY A 125 -2.02 -22.50 -12.73
N HIS A 126 -1.04 -21.59 -12.75
CA HIS A 126 0.38 -21.92 -12.71
C HIS A 126 0.87 -22.06 -11.26
N PRO A 127 1.91 -22.88 -11.01
CA PRO A 127 2.57 -22.89 -9.70
C PRO A 127 3.22 -21.54 -9.43
N VAL A 128 3.00 -21.00 -8.23
CA VAL A 128 3.67 -19.76 -7.80
C VAL A 128 5.12 -20.05 -7.49
N ILE A 129 6.01 -19.36 -8.19
CA ILE A 129 7.45 -19.38 -7.92
C ILE A 129 7.75 -18.12 -7.11
N THR A 130 7.96 -18.34 -5.81
CA THR A 130 8.40 -17.36 -4.80
C THR A 130 7.46 -16.18 -4.48
N ASN A 131 7.89 -15.33 -3.53
CA ASN A 131 7.28 -14.06 -3.15
C ASN A 131 8.34 -12.95 -3.22
N PRO A 132 8.29 -12.06 -4.23
CA PRO A 132 9.42 -11.15 -4.52
C PRO A 132 9.71 -10.16 -3.40
N THR A 133 8.66 -9.58 -2.79
CA THR A 133 8.82 -8.65 -1.66
C THR A 133 9.49 -9.32 -0.47
N GLN A 134 9.10 -10.56 -0.13
CA GLN A 134 9.74 -11.30 0.95
C GLN A 134 11.19 -11.65 0.60
N LEU A 135 11.46 -12.09 -0.64
CA LEU A 135 12.84 -12.36 -1.06
C LEU A 135 13.72 -11.12 -0.95
N ARG A 136 13.23 -9.95 -1.38
CA ARG A 136 13.99 -8.71 -1.25
C ARG A 136 14.21 -8.33 0.19
N ASN A 137 13.23 -8.50 1.07
CA ASN A 137 13.41 -8.27 2.51
C ASN A 137 14.49 -9.20 3.10
N LEU A 138 14.47 -10.48 2.74
CA LEU A 138 15.49 -11.44 3.20
C LEU A 138 16.88 -11.07 2.65
N SER A 139 16.96 -10.76 1.35
CA SER A 139 18.21 -10.33 0.69
C SER A 139 18.81 -9.07 1.32
N LEU A 140 17.99 -8.05 1.62
CA LEU A 140 18.43 -6.81 2.26
C LEU A 140 18.96 -7.00 3.69
N ASN A 141 18.59 -8.09 4.35
CA ASN A 141 19.02 -8.43 5.70
C ASN A 141 20.00 -9.62 5.73
N ASN A 142 20.48 -10.05 4.56
CA ASN A 142 21.40 -11.17 4.42
C ASN A 142 22.84 -10.71 4.68
N THR A 143 23.53 -11.32 5.65
CA THR A 143 24.92 -11.02 5.99
C THR A 143 25.73 -12.31 6.16
N ASP A 144 27.06 -12.22 6.11
CA ASP A 144 27.95 -13.38 6.32
C ASP A 144 27.75 -14.03 7.71
N GLU A 145 27.41 -13.23 8.72
CA GLU A 145 27.15 -13.70 10.08
C GLU A 145 25.72 -14.24 10.27
N ASN A 146 24.79 -13.87 9.39
CA ASN A 146 23.39 -14.29 9.43
C ASN A 146 22.84 -14.53 8.01
N PRO A 147 23.21 -15.66 7.37
CA PRO A 147 22.72 -16.01 6.06
C PRO A 147 21.27 -16.49 6.16
N ILE A 148 20.33 -15.64 5.74
CA ILE A 148 18.89 -15.87 5.76
C ILE A 148 18.27 -15.98 4.36
N TRP A 149 19.07 -15.73 3.32
CA TRP A 149 18.66 -15.87 1.93
C TRP A 149 19.75 -16.55 1.10
N ASP A 150 19.34 -17.60 0.40
CA ASP A 150 20.10 -18.22 -0.68
C ASP A 150 19.29 -18.08 -1.97
N GLY A 151 19.86 -17.35 -2.94
CA GLY A 151 19.25 -17.07 -4.23
C GLY A 151 19.79 -17.92 -5.38
N THR A 152 20.76 -18.81 -5.13
CA THR A 152 21.56 -19.46 -6.17
C THR A 152 20.69 -20.18 -7.20
N GLU A 153 19.78 -21.05 -6.77
CA GLU A 153 18.92 -21.81 -7.70
C GLU A 153 17.98 -20.91 -8.49
N LEU A 154 17.40 -19.90 -7.84
CA LEU A 154 16.48 -18.96 -8.51
C LEU A 154 17.20 -18.15 -9.59
N ILE A 155 18.42 -17.68 -9.30
CA ILE A 155 19.25 -16.95 -10.25
C ILE A 155 19.67 -17.88 -11.39
N HIS A 156 20.09 -19.10 -11.07
CA HIS A 156 20.50 -20.09 -12.07
C HIS A 156 19.36 -20.48 -13.03
N MET A 157 18.10 -20.53 -12.54
CA MET A 157 16.93 -20.70 -13.42
C MET A 157 16.80 -19.56 -14.43
N VAL A 158 17.06 -18.32 -14.01
CA VAL A 158 17.02 -17.14 -14.89
C VAL A 158 18.19 -17.17 -15.88
N GLU A 159 19.41 -17.36 -15.40
CA GLU A 159 20.63 -17.41 -16.24
C GLU A 159 20.53 -18.48 -17.34
N ASN A 160 19.98 -19.64 -17.01
CA ASN A 160 19.78 -20.73 -17.98
C ASN A 160 18.50 -20.59 -18.82
N LYS A 161 17.85 -19.42 -18.80
CA LYS A 161 16.62 -19.14 -19.58
C LYS A 161 15.50 -20.16 -19.34
N GLN A 162 15.40 -20.73 -18.13
CA GLN A 162 14.41 -21.77 -17.79
C GLN A 162 13.02 -21.21 -17.45
N VAL A 163 12.91 -19.90 -17.25
CA VAL A 163 11.65 -19.21 -16.99
C VAL A 163 11.09 -18.73 -18.32
N ALA A 164 9.85 -19.12 -18.64
CA ALA A 164 9.24 -18.77 -19.92
C ALA A 164 8.75 -17.31 -19.95
N LEU A 165 8.34 -16.78 -18.80
CA LEU A 165 7.85 -15.41 -18.65
C LEU A 165 8.15 -14.85 -17.26
N ILE A 166 8.68 -13.63 -17.22
CA ILE A 166 8.90 -12.86 -15.98
C ILE A 166 8.07 -11.57 -16.05
N ILE A 167 7.22 -11.33 -15.07
CA ILE A 167 6.37 -10.14 -15.00
C ILE A 167 6.86 -9.22 -13.88
N LEU A 168 7.36 -8.05 -14.26
CA LEU A 168 7.89 -7.01 -13.35
C LEU A 168 6.98 -5.78 -13.36
N ARG A 169 6.81 -5.14 -12.21
CA ARG A 169 6.06 -3.88 -12.05
C ARG A 169 6.93 -2.80 -11.39
N ALA A 170 7.53 -3.11 -10.25
CA ALA A 170 8.30 -2.17 -9.43
C ALA A 170 9.70 -2.69 -9.06
N SER A 171 10.10 -3.84 -9.61
CA SER A 171 11.41 -4.47 -9.38
C SER A 171 11.69 -4.71 -7.89
N PHE A 172 10.73 -5.32 -7.20
CA PHE A 172 10.79 -5.76 -5.81
C PHE A 172 11.55 -7.07 -5.60
N PHE A 173 12.27 -7.58 -6.58
CA PHE A 173 13.20 -8.70 -6.41
C PHE A 173 14.55 -8.27 -5.82
N PRO A 174 15.35 -9.21 -5.28
CA PRO A 174 16.77 -9.00 -4.97
C PRO A 174 17.57 -8.50 -6.18
N THR A 175 18.55 -7.62 -5.96
CA THR A 175 19.38 -7.06 -7.04
C THR A 175 20.03 -8.12 -7.93
N PRO A 176 20.66 -9.19 -7.40
CA PRO A 176 21.30 -10.21 -8.26
C PRO A 176 20.32 -10.92 -9.20
N PHE A 177 19.06 -11.11 -8.77
CA PHE A 177 18.02 -11.65 -9.64
C PHE A 177 17.68 -10.68 -10.77
N LEU A 178 17.51 -9.40 -10.44
CA LEU A 178 17.19 -8.36 -11.45
C LEU A 178 18.32 -8.20 -12.48
N GLU A 179 19.58 -8.31 -12.05
CA GLU A 179 20.75 -8.30 -12.94
C GLU A 179 20.71 -9.50 -13.90
N ALA A 180 20.49 -10.72 -13.40
CA ALA A 180 20.34 -11.90 -14.23
C ALA A 180 19.19 -11.79 -15.24
N VAL A 181 18.06 -11.17 -14.85
CA VAL A 181 16.94 -10.91 -15.77
C VAL A 181 17.36 -9.94 -16.88
N LEU A 182 18.01 -8.82 -16.54
CA LEU A 182 18.47 -7.83 -17.53
C LEU A 182 19.46 -8.42 -18.54
N GLU A 183 20.33 -9.34 -18.08
CA GLU A 183 21.30 -10.01 -18.93
C GLU A 183 20.66 -11.02 -19.88
N ASN A 184 19.69 -11.80 -19.41
CA ASN A 184 19.20 -12.98 -20.13
C ASN A 184 17.82 -12.81 -20.79
N TYR A 185 17.06 -11.77 -20.42
CA TYR A 185 15.69 -11.52 -20.87
C TYR A 185 15.55 -10.12 -21.46
N SER A 186 14.60 -9.95 -22.38
CA SER A 186 14.22 -8.65 -22.94
C SER A 186 12.76 -8.34 -22.68
N PRO A 187 12.39 -7.06 -22.48
CA PRO A 187 11.00 -6.67 -22.40
C PRO A 187 10.33 -6.90 -23.76
N ASP A 188 9.19 -7.58 -23.74
CA ASP A 188 8.40 -7.95 -24.91
C ASP A 188 7.16 -7.04 -25.03
N GLU A 189 6.37 -6.96 -23.97
CA GLU A 189 5.16 -6.16 -23.91
C GLU A 189 4.94 -5.54 -22.52
N ALA A 190 4.03 -4.57 -22.44
CA ALA A 190 3.63 -3.96 -21.19
C ALA A 190 2.12 -3.71 -21.15
N ILE A 191 1.49 -4.02 -20.01
CA ILE A 191 0.06 -3.80 -19.77
C ILE A 191 -0.09 -2.84 -18.60
N GLU A 192 -0.89 -1.80 -18.80
CA GLU A 192 -1.28 -0.88 -17.73
C GLU A 192 -2.53 -1.40 -17.00
N MET A 193 -2.43 -1.50 -15.68
CA MET A 193 -3.54 -1.90 -14.82
C MET A 193 -3.44 -1.16 -13.49
N ASN A 194 -4.53 -0.51 -13.07
CA ASN A 194 -4.65 0.20 -11.80
C ASN A 194 -3.58 1.29 -11.60
N GLY A 195 -3.21 1.98 -12.69
CA GLY A 195 -2.18 3.03 -12.68
C GLY A 195 -0.74 2.51 -12.58
N PHE A 196 -0.53 1.20 -12.76
CA PHE A 196 0.80 0.58 -12.82
C PHE A 196 1.04 -0.08 -14.17
N THR A 197 2.29 -0.03 -14.62
CA THR A 197 2.75 -0.75 -15.81
C THR A 197 3.35 -2.08 -15.38
N TYR A 198 2.82 -3.17 -15.91
CA TYR A 198 3.36 -4.52 -15.78
C TYR A 198 4.13 -4.85 -17.05
N GLN A 199 5.43 -5.07 -16.92
CA GLN A 199 6.34 -5.41 -18.00
C GLN A 199 6.53 -6.92 -18.09
N PHE A 200 6.43 -7.44 -19.29
CA PHE A 200 6.56 -8.85 -19.61
C PHE A 200 7.94 -9.08 -20.22
N TRP A 201 8.74 -9.92 -19.59
CA TRP A 201 10.11 -10.20 -19.97
C TRP A 201 10.22 -11.66 -20.43
N ARG A 202 10.76 -11.84 -21.64
CA ARG A 202 10.95 -13.16 -22.26
C ARG A 202 12.43 -13.44 -22.49
N PRO A 203 12.84 -14.72 -22.52
CA PRO A 203 14.23 -15.08 -22.81
C PRO A 203 14.69 -14.45 -24.12
N LYS A 204 15.90 -13.88 -24.12
CA LYS A 204 16.53 -13.41 -25.36
C LYS A 204 16.78 -14.63 -26.26
N PRO A 205 16.68 -14.49 -27.60
CA PRO A 205 17.16 -15.51 -28.52
C PRO A 205 18.64 -15.84 -28.25
N ASP A 206 19.05 -17.06 -28.61
CA ASP A 206 20.46 -17.47 -28.58
C ASP A 206 21.26 -16.87 -29.74
#